data_AF-A0A1C5FWH2-F1
#
_entry.id   AF-A0A1C5FWH2-F1
#
_cell.length_a   1.000
_cell.length_b   1.000
_cell.length_c   1.000
_cell.angle_alpha   90.00
_cell.angle_beta   90.00
_cell.angle_gamma   90.00
#
_symmetry.space_group_name_H-M   'P 1'
#
loop_
_entity.id
_entity.type
_entity.pdbx_description
1 polymer ?
#
loop_
_entity_poly.entity_id
_entity_poly.type
_entity_poly.pdbx_seq_one_letter_code
_entity_poly.pdbx_strand_id
1 'polypeptide(L)'
;MPWKSKGEKAEAADRAGARLARQATVEVAGLLGKRDMSRADLARLMGVSPGRVSQILSGDENLTLRSLAAVAEALELDVKISFVEPKDDGSRRAHGLGDGSDAFVYAP
;
A
#
# COMPACT_ATOMS: atom_id res chain seq x y z
N MET A 1 -17.01 -19.92 -14.07
CA MET A 1 -16.19 -18.70 -13.96
C MET A 1 -16.77 -17.84 -12.83
N PRO A 2 -16.11 -17.64 -11.68
CA PRO A 2 -16.71 -16.86 -10.61
C PRO A 2 -16.53 -15.37 -10.93
N TRP A 3 -17.61 -14.71 -11.29
CA TRP A 3 -17.67 -13.27 -11.42
C TRP A 3 -17.72 -12.69 -10.01
N LYS A 4 -16.67 -11.98 -9.56
CA LYS A 4 -16.74 -11.26 -8.28
C LYS A 4 -17.93 -10.30 -8.28
N SER A 5 -18.72 -10.32 -7.22
CA SER A 5 -19.88 -9.44 -7.07
C SER A 5 -19.43 -7.98 -7.03
N LYS A 6 -20.34 -7.05 -7.34
CA LYS A 6 -20.04 -5.61 -7.30
C LYS A 6 -19.52 -5.17 -5.92
N GLY A 7 -20.00 -5.79 -4.83
CA GLY A 7 -19.56 -5.52 -3.45
C GLY A 7 -18.14 -6.00 -3.18
N GLU A 8 -17.79 -7.23 -3.57
CA GLU A 8 -16.45 -7.79 -3.35
C GLU A 8 -15.36 -7.00 -4.10
N LYS A 9 -15.69 -6.45 -5.28
CA LYS A 9 -14.78 -5.59 -6.03
C LYS A 9 -14.55 -4.25 -5.33
N ALA A 10 -15.60 -3.65 -4.77
CA ALA A 10 -15.50 -2.41 -4.01
C ALA A 10 -14.60 -2.59 -2.78
N GLU A 11 -14.85 -3.61 -1.95
CA GLU A 11 -14.01 -3.87 -0.79
C GLU A 11 -12.55 -4.20 -1.14
N ALA A 12 -12.33 -4.90 -2.27
CA ALA A 12 -10.98 -5.17 -2.74
C ALA A 12 -10.25 -3.88 -3.16
N ALA A 13 -10.96 -2.93 -3.76
CA ALA A 13 -10.45 -1.62 -4.11
C ALA A 13 -10.14 -0.80 -2.84
N ASP A 14 -11.03 -0.79 -1.84
CA ASP A 14 -10.83 -0.07 -0.57
C ASP A 14 -9.60 -0.60 0.16
N ARG A 15 -9.48 -1.93 0.29
CA ARG A 15 -8.27 -2.57 0.87
C ARG A 15 -7.01 -2.23 0.10
N ALA A 16 -7.08 -2.14 -1.23
CA ALA A 16 -5.94 -1.74 -2.06
C ALA A 16 -5.59 -0.27 -1.87
N GLY A 17 -6.58 0.62 -1.81
CA GLY A 17 -6.41 2.03 -1.50
C GLY A 17 -5.76 2.25 -0.14
N ALA A 18 -6.25 1.58 0.89
CA ALA A 18 -5.66 1.64 2.24
C ALA A 18 -4.19 1.16 2.26
N ARG A 19 -3.84 0.13 1.48
CA ARG A 19 -2.44 -0.30 1.33
C ARG A 19 -1.57 0.76 0.64
N LEU A 20 -2.07 1.36 -0.44
CA LEU A 20 -1.38 2.44 -1.14
C LEU A 20 -1.15 3.65 -0.23
N ALA A 21 -2.17 4.05 0.54
CA ALA A 21 -2.07 5.15 1.50
C ALA A 21 -0.96 4.89 2.52
N ARG A 22 -0.92 3.70 3.13
CA ARG A 22 0.15 3.32 4.07
C ARG A 22 1.53 3.31 3.42
N GLN A 23 1.66 2.80 2.20
CA GLN A 23 2.95 2.81 1.49
C GLN A 23 3.43 4.24 1.24
N ALA A 24 2.54 5.14 0.81
CA ALA A 24 2.86 6.53 0.60
C ALA A 24 3.27 7.25 1.90
N THR A 25 2.59 6.99 3.03
CA THR A 25 2.96 7.61 4.31
C THR A 25 4.30 7.11 4.84
N VAL A 26 4.63 5.83 4.63
CA VAL A 26 5.95 5.27 4.92
C VAL A 26 7.04 5.93 4.08
N GLU A 27 6.80 6.11 2.77
CA GLU A 27 7.76 6.78 1.89
C GLU A 27 8.01 8.23 2.33
N VAL A 28 6.95 8.98 2.66
CA VAL A 28 7.08 10.36 3.18
C VAL A 28 7.87 10.38 4.49
N ALA A 29 7.59 9.46 5.42
CA ALA A 29 8.35 9.38 6.66
C ALA A 29 9.84 9.07 6.41
N GLY A 30 10.14 8.18 5.47
CA GLY A 30 11.51 7.89 5.05
C GLY A 30 12.21 9.10 4.41
N LEU A 31 11.51 9.88 3.58
CA LEU A 31 12.03 11.11 3.00
C LEU A 31 12.35 12.16 4.05
N LEU A 32 11.46 12.36 5.03
CA LEU A 32 11.71 13.28 6.15
C LEU A 32 12.95 12.85 6.95
N GLY A 33 13.07 11.57 7.27
CA GLY A 33 14.24 11.03 7.97
C GLY A 33 15.55 11.23 7.21
N LYS A 34 15.55 11.02 5.88
CA LYS A 34 16.73 11.25 5.03
C LYS A 34 17.16 12.73 4.95
N ARG A 35 16.24 13.65 5.26
CA ARG A 35 16.47 15.11 5.23
C ARG A 35 16.62 15.72 6.63
N ASP A 36 16.69 14.90 7.69
CA ASP A 36 16.69 15.33 9.09
C ASP A 36 15.53 16.28 9.45
N MET A 37 14.37 16.07 8.81
CA MET A 37 13.18 16.92 8.99
C MET A 37 12.16 16.25 9.92
N SER A 38 11.56 17.05 10.81
CA SER A 38 10.42 16.62 11.62
C SER A 38 9.08 16.80 10.89
N ARG A 39 8.01 16.20 11.42
CA ARG A 39 6.63 16.49 10.95
C ARG A 39 6.24 17.96 11.16
N ALA A 40 6.83 18.63 12.15
CA ALA A 40 6.60 20.06 12.40
C ALA A 40 7.32 20.94 11.35
N ASP A 41 8.48 20.51 10.84
CA ASP A 41 9.13 21.17 9.69
C ASP A 41 8.27 21.04 8.44
N LEU A 42 7.76 19.83 8.16
CA LEU A 42 6.85 19.62 7.03
C LEU A 42 5.58 20.48 7.16
N ALA A 43 4.99 20.56 8.35
CA ALA A 43 3.82 21.41 8.58
C ALA A 43 4.10 22.89 8.29
N ARG A 44 5.28 23.39 8.68
CA ARG A 44 5.74 24.75 8.37
C ARG A 44 5.89 24.97 6.87
N LEU A 45 6.53 24.05 6.15
CA LEU A 45 6.69 24.17 4.68
C LEU A 45 5.35 24.11 3.94
N MET A 46 4.44 23.25 4.38
CA MET A 46 3.10 23.14 3.81
C MET A 46 2.17 24.30 4.19
N GLY A 47 2.53 25.14 5.16
CA GLY A 47 1.66 26.20 5.68
C GLY A 47 0.39 25.69 6.39
N VAL A 48 0.47 24.52 7.04
CA VAL A 48 -0.66 23.88 7.73
C VAL A 48 -0.34 23.56 9.20
N SER A 49 -1.34 23.14 9.98
CA SER A 49 -1.12 22.73 11.36
C SER A 49 -0.37 21.39 11.48
N PRO A 50 0.42 21.16 12.54
CA PRO A 50 1.03 19.85 12.81
C PRO A 50 0.00 18.72 12.91
N GLY A 51 -1.19 19.00 13.43
CA GLY A 51 -2.30 18.05 13.47
C GLY A 51 -2.75 17.63 12.07
N ARG A 52 -2.80 18.56 11.11
CA ARG A 52 -3.11 18.24 9.71
C ARG A 52 -2.07 17.31 9.09
N VAL A 53 -0.78 17.53 9.35
CA VAL A 53 0.29 16.62 8.90
C VAL A 53 0.14 15.24 9.55
N SER A 54 -0.14 15.17 10.85
CA SER A 54 -0.39 13.88 11.53
C SER A 54 -1.59 13.13 10.95
N GLN A 55 -2.64 13.83 10.54
CA GLN A 55 -3.81 13.24 9.88
C GLN A 55 -3.51 12.75 8.46
N ILE A 56 -2.60 13.41 7.74
CA ILE A 56 -2.14 12.97 6.41
C ILE A 56 -1.25 11.71 6.57
N LEU A 57 -0.43 11.68 7.61
CA LEU A 57 0.57 10.62 7.85
C LEU A 57 0.08 9.47 8.75
N SER A 58 -1.16 9.50 9.24
CA SER A 58 -1.73 8.43 10.06
C SER A 58 -1.92 7.13 9.27
N GLY A 59 -1.97 7.20 7.93
CA GLY A 59 -2.16 6.04 7.06
C GLY A 59 -3.54 5.40 7.16
N ASP A 60 -4.49 6.09 7.83
CA ASP A 60 -5.92 5.85 7.63
C ASP A 60 -6.34 6.38 6.25
N GLU A 61 -7.55 6.03 5.78
CA GLU A 61 -8.02 6.32 4.42
C GLU A 61 -8.08 7.82 4.03
N ASN A 62 -7.67 8.72 4.92
CA ASN A 62 -7.73 10.16 4.72
C ASN A 62 -6.61 10.74 3.82
N LEU A 63 -5.71 9.90 3.29
CA LEU A 63 -4.72 10.35 2.29
C LEU A 63 -5.37 10.46 0.90
N THR A 64 -5.36 11.68 0.36
CA THR A 64 -5.80 11.98 -1.01
C THR A 64 -4.62 12.27 -1.93
N LEU A 65 -4.83 12.18 -3.25
CA LEU A 65 -3.84 12.63 -4.24
C LEU A 65 -3.49 14.11 -4.06
N ARG A 66 -4.47 14.96 -3.68
CA ARG A 66 -4.25 16.38 -3.37
C ARG A 66 -3.29 16.55 -2.20
N SER A 67 -3.47 15.81 -1.11
CA SER A 67 -2.55 15.89 0.04
C SER A 67 -1.16 15.37 -0.29
N LEU A 68 -1.06 14.31 -1.11
CA LEU A 68 0.24 13.79 -1.54
C LEU A 68 0.97 14.80 -2.43
N ALA A 69 0.27 15.46 -3.36
CA ALA A 69 0.82 16.54 -4.17
C ALA A 69 1.27 17.73 -3.31
N ALA A 70 0.48 18.14 -2.32
CA ALA A 70 0.86 19.23 -1.41
C ALA A 70 2.12 18.91 -0.59
N VAL A 71 2.31 17.65 -0.18
CA VAL A 71 3.55 17.20 0.46
C VAL A 71 4.72 17.27 -0.51
N ALA A 72 4.53 16.83 -1.76
CA ALA A 72 5.57 16.83 -2.78
C ALA A 72 6.02 18.25 -3.14
N GLU A 73 5.08 19.17 -3.37
CA GLU A 73 5.34 20.60 -3.58
C GLU A 73 6.11 21.22 -2.42
N ALA A 74 5.70 20.96 -1.17
CA ALA A 74 6.37 21.47 0.01
C ALA A 74 7.80 20.93 0.19
N LEU A 75 8.12 19.79 -0.44
CA LEU A 75 9.44 19.17 -0.41
C LEU A 75 10.24 19.41 -1.70
N GLU A 76 9.70 20.17 -2.66
CA GLU A 76 10.28 20.39 -3.99
C GLU A 76 10.59 19.06 -4.70
N LEU A 77 9.60 18.16 -4.71
CA LEU A 77 9.69 16.81 -5.29
C LEU A 77 8.53 16.53 -6.24
N ASP A 78 8.75 15.56 -7.14
CA ASP A 78 7.71 15.00 -8.00
C ASP A 78 7.17 13.66 -7.47
N VAL A 79 5.87 13.41 -7.70
CA VAL A 79 5.24 12.11 -7.44
C VAL A 79 5.22 11.28 -8.71
N LYS A 80 5.87 10.11 -8.69
CA LYS A 80 5.81 9.12 -9.77
C LYS A 80 4.92 7.94 -9.39
N ILE A 81 3.92 7.65 -10.22
CA ILE A 81 3.04 6.48 -10.07
C ILE A 81 3.33 5.48 -11.19
N SER A 82 3.54 4.21 -10.84
CA SER A 82 3.74 3.11 -11.79
C SER A 82 2.92 1.90 -11.38
N PHE A 83 2.29 1.24 -12.35
CA PHE A 83 1.66 -0.06 -12.14
C PHE A 83 2.69 -1.16 -12.28
N VAL A 84 2.66 -2.12 -11.36
CA VAL A 84 3.55 -3.28 -11.36
C VAL A 84 2.71 -4.54 -11.28
N GLU A 85 3.22 -5.64 -11.83
CA GLU A 85 2.60 -6.94 -11.63
C GLU A 85 2.56 -7.25 -10.13
N PRO A 86 1.43 -7.79 -9.62
CA PRO A 86 1.39 -8.26 -8.25
C PRO A 86 2.53 -9.26 -8.03
N LYS A 87 3.35 -9.05 -7.00
CA LYS A 87 4.30 -10.09 -6.58
C LYS A 87 3.47 -11.33 -6.26
N ASP A 88 3.74 -12.44 -6.96
CA ASP A 88 3.25 -13.75 -6.56
C ASP A 88 3.89 -14.06 -5.20
N ASP A 89 3.17 -13.73 -4.14
CA ASP A 89 3.38 -14.25 -2.81
C ASP A 89 3.09 -15.75 -2.88
N GLY A 90 4.11 -16.53 -3.28
CA GLY A 90 4.07 -17.97 -3.53
C GLY A 90 3.52 -18.85 -2.40
N SER A 91 3.02 -18.27 -1.31
CA SER A 91 2.30 -18.91 -0.23
C SER A 91 0.88 -19.36 -0.60
N ARG A 92 0.28 -18.88 -1.70
CA ARG A 92 -1.08 -19.29 -2.11
C ARG A 92 -1.17 -20.51 -3.04
N ARG A 93 -0.04 -21.09 -3.50
CA ARG A 93 -0.03 -22.29 -4.37
C ARG A 93 0.46 -23.58 -3.70
N ALA A 94 0.84 -23.55 -2.42
CA ALA A 94 1.41 -24.73 -1.73
C ALA A 94 0.42 -25.49 -0.80
N HIS A 95 -0.87 -25.19 -0.85
CA HIS A 95 -1.91 -25.97 -0.14
C HIS A 95 -2.98 -26.42 -1.12
N GLY A 96 -2.68 -27.51 -1.84
CA GLY A 96 -3.56 -28.13 -2.82
C GLY A 96 -2.95 -29.32 -3.53
N LEU A 97 -2.07 -30.07 -2.87
CA LEU A 97 -1.68 -31.44 -3.26
C LEU A 97 -1.93 -32.33 -2.03
N GLY A 98 -3.21 -32.53 -1.71
CA GLY A 98 -3.63 -33.79 -1.08
C GLY A 98 -3.56 -34.83 -2.19
N ASP A 99 -2.73 -35.85 -2.02
CA ASP A 99 -3.17 -37.12 -1.44
C ASP A 99 -4.24 -37.76 -2.34
N GLY A 100 -3.78 -38.71 -3.16
CA GLY A 100 -4.62 -39.45 -4.07
C GLY A 100 -3.83 -40.52 -4.80
N SER A 101 -3.71 -41.68 -4.16
CA SER A 101 -3.26 -42.99 -4.66
C SER A 101 -1.76 -43.32 -4.56
N ASP A 102 -1.44 -43.94 -3.42
CA ASP A 102 -0.68 -45.19 -3.40
C ASP A 102 -1.09 -46.07 -4.59
N ALA A 103 -0.15 -46.29 -5.51
CA ALA A 103 -0.16 -47.44 -6.41
C ALA A 103 1.12 -48.24 -6.14
N PHE A 104 1.24 -48.76 -4.92
CA PHE A 104 1.97 -50.01 -4.71
C PHE A 104 1.14 -51.12 -5.35
N VAL A 105 1.53 -51.56 -6.56
CA VAL A 105 1.12 -52.87 -7.07
C VAL A 105 2.38 -53.71 -7.16
N TYR A 106 2.40 -54.71 -6.28
CA TYR A 106 3.40 -55.77 -6.21
C TYR A 106 3.43 -56.60 -7.50
N ALA A 107 4.58 -57.23 -7.73
CA ALA A 107 5.02 -58.06 -8.86
C ALA A 107 4.16 -59.33 -9.10
N PRO A 108 4.50 -60.18 -10.10
CA PRO A 108 5.72 -61.00 -10.09
C PRO A 108 6.68 -60.75 -11.27
#